data_AF-A0A366GL67-F1
#
_entry.id   AF-A0A366GL67-F1
#
_cell.length_a   1.000
_cell.length_b   1.000
_cell.length_c   1.000
_cell.angle_alpha   90.00
_cell.angle_beta   90.00
_cell.angle_gamma   90.00
#
_symmetry.space_group_name_H-M   'P 1'
#
loop_
_entity.id
_entity.type
_entity.pdbx_description
1 polymer ?
#
loop_
_entity_poly.entity_id
_entity_poly.type
_entity_poly.pdbx_seq_one_letter_code
_entity_poly.pdbx_strand_id
1 'polypeptide(L)'
;MKKLSKVMSFCLVVSMFVLAGCEKSENKVQVNEKIEQLDEAPEVTGKEAKKIVRKSVDRIANAFSEMEKENGWSRNNPGDMETAKKGVKGLVTDKFVENQLPKSLDTFNRSRETDMLPFPIHIEPDVRITCSQKNDVLKIETLILANDMGNEAETWEFVLVYTDGKWLMDKWSSNTPVDLKLTKEEANEILRVQGFKNVSFVREENSGNKKYIFKESNGVVAVDAQTSVITHNVDDEEQEKVTKQDFIQEQETAKGNDSSMYTSSKEEKQPKKESSSVLGKTKALNELVALENEEKHTNVMSTNDIVNEIEGNYQLWDNKLNEIYSTLKNTMSADAFQSLKTKQIAWVKEKERKVTAIGTDPNKGTMRRIEASEEKYKMTKERCYELVNGYMN
;
A
#
# COMPACT_ATOMS: atom_id res chain seq x y z
N MET A 1 6.21 -50.55 -38.16
CA MET A 1 7.38 -51.42 -37.92
C MET A 1 8.25 -51.45 -39.17
N LYS A 2 9.51 -51.01 -39.04
CA LYS A 2 10.74 -51.30 -39.83
C LYS A 2 10.56 -51.66 -41.33
N LYS A 3 11.20 -50.95 -42.27
CA LYS A 3 12.65 -50.97 -42.56
C LYS A 3 12.99 -49.78 -43.49
N LEU A 4 14.03 -48.98 -43.21
CA LEU A 4 15.41 -49.09 -43.76
C LEU A 4 15.43 -49.04 -45.30
N SER A 5 16.24 -48.26 -46.03
CA SER A 5 17.55 -47.66 -45.77
C SER A 5 17.95 -46.83 -47.02
N LYS A 6 18.79 -45.81 -46.81
CA LYS A 6 19.77 -45.14 -47.72
C LYS A 6 19.80 -45.57 -49.20
N VAL A 7 20.00 -44.59 -50.10
CA VAL A 7 21.17 -44.52 -51.02
C VAL A 7 21.33 -43.08 -51.54
N MET A 8 22.56 -42.55 -51.45
CA MET A 8 23.08 -41.42 -52.23
C MET A 8 23.33 -41.84 -53.68
N SER A 9 22.97 -41.02 -54.67
CA SER A 9 23.67 -40.95 -55.97
C SER A 9 23.21 -39.69 -56.71
N PHE A 10 24.05 -38.67 -56.82
CA PHE A 10 24.85 -38.38 -58.02
C PHE A 10 24.01 -38.18 -59.29
N CYS A 11 23.94 -36.92 -59.76
CA CYS A 11 24.02 -36.58 -61.18
C CYS A 11 24.33 -35.09 -61.34
N LEU A 12 25.63 -34.81 -61.47
CA LEU A 12 26.16 -33.68 -62.23
C LEU A 12 25.72 -33.85 -63.70
N VAL A 13 25.00 -32.87 -64.25
CA VAL A 13 25.05 -32.60 -65.69
C VAL A 13 25.44 -31.16 -65.88
N VAL A 14 26.66 -31.02 -66.37
CA VAL A 14 27.28 -29.84 -66.95
C VAL A 14 26.55 -29.52 -68.25
N SER A 15 26.14 -28.26 -68.40
CA SER A 15 26.01 -27.66 -69.73
C SER A 15 26.42 -26.20 -69.64
N MET A 16 27.71 -25.99 -69.89
CA MET A 16 28.27 -24.72 -70.32
C MET A 16 27.56 -24.27 -71.60
N PHE A 17 27.02 -23.05 -71.60
CA PHE A 17 27.03 -22.21 -72.78
C PHE A 17 27.92 -21.00 -72.47
N VAL A 18 29.13 -21.05 -73.01
CA VAL A 18 30.01 -19.89 -73.16
C VAL A 18 29.73 -19.33 -74.55
N LEU A 19 29.11 -18.16 -74.63
CA LEU A 19 29.28 -17.27 -75.76
C LEU A 19 30.07 -16.06 -75.26
N ALA A 20 31.31 -16.00 -75.73
CA ALA A 20 32.25 -14.93 -75.47
C ALA A 20 31.86 -13.68 -76.27
N GLY A 21 31.74 -12.57 -75.56
CA GLY A 21 32.02 -11.24 -76.07
C GLY A 21 33.02 -10.59 -75.11
N CYS A 22 34.23 -10.33 -75.60
CA CYS A 22 35.21 -9.43 -74.96
C CYS A 22 34.54 -8.05 -74.74
N GLU A 23 34.87 -7.21 -73.77
CA GLU A 23 36.20 -6.85 -73.27
C GLU A 23 36.04 -5.88 -72.08
N LYS A 24 36.62 -6.21 -70.93
CA LYS A 24 37.35 -5.36 -69.95
C LYS A 24 37.26 -5.98 -68.57
N SER A 25 38.37 -6.65 -68.24
CA SER A 25 38.71 -7.20 -66.94
C SER A 25 38.99 -6.08 -65.93
N GLU A 26 38.25 -6.06 -64.82
CA GLU A 26 38.78 -5.62 -63.54
C GLU A 26 38.31 -6.61 -62.47
N ASN A 27 39.29 -7.09 -61.69
CA ASN A 27 39.18 -8.13 -60.68
C ASN A 27 38.03 -7.87 -59.69
N LYS A 28 36.99 -8.71 -59.72
CA LYS A 28 36.12 -8.90 -58.55
C LYS A 28 36.84 -9.76 -57.53
N VAL A 29 37.60 -9.11 -56.64
CA VAL A 29 37.83 -9.64 -55.31
C VAL A 29 36.45 -9.79 -54.67
N GLN A 30 36.02 -11.03 -54.42
CA GLN A 30 34.91 -11.30 -53.51
C GLN A 30 35.36 -10.88 -52.11
N VAL A 31 35.12 -9.63 -51.76
CA VAL A 31 35.05 -9.21 -50.37
C VAL A 31 33.76 -9.85 -49.84
N ASN A 32 33.93 -10.91 -49.07
CA ASN A 32 32.88 -11.47 -48.25
C ASN A 32 32.63 -10.48 -47.11
N GLU A 33 31.98 -9.36 -47.43
CA GLU A 33 31.51 -8.38 -46.47
C GLU A 33 30.29 -8.99 -45.78
N LYS A 34 30.55 -9.75 -44.71
CA LYS A 34 29.57 -9.90 -43.65
C LYS A 34 29.42 -8.51 -43.05
N ILE A 35 28.50 -7.73 -43.60
CA ILE A 35 28.05 -6.48 -43.00
C ILE A 35 27.47 -6.88 -41.65
N GLU A 36 28.26 -6.74 -40.58
CA GLU A 36 27.73 -6.56 -39.24
C GLU A 36 26.94 -5.25 -39.28
N GLN A 37 25.65 -5.35 -39.58
CA GLN A 37 24.70 -4.33 -39.17
C GLN A 37 24.76 -4.32 -37.63
N LEU A 38 25.62 -3.45 -37.09
CA LEU A 38 25.45 -2.93 -35.75
C LEU A 38 24.05 -2.32 -35.75
N ASP A 39 23.10 -3.00 -35.11
CA ASP A 39 21.73 -2.50 -34.93
C ASP A 39 21.82 -1.15 -34.20
N GLU A 40 21.71 -0.08 -34.98
CA GLU A 40 21.59 1.26 -34.43
C GLU A 40 20.38 1.28 -33.49
N ALA A 41 20.54 1.87 -32.31
CA ALA A 41 19.49 1.89 -31.31
C ALA A 41 18.24 2.58 -31.88
N PRO A 42 17.06 1.95 -31.83
CA PRO A 42 15.85 2.57 -32.35
C PRO A 42 15.55 3.85 -31.56
N GLU A 43 15.05 4.87 -32.25
CA GLU A 43 14.57 6.08 -31.59
C GLU A 43 13.39 5.74 -30.68
N VAL A 44 13.43 6.20 -29.43
CA VAL A 44 12.44 5.89 -28.40
C VAL A 44 11.53 7.08 -28.17
N THR A 45 10.24 6.91 -28.47
CA THR A 45 9.21 7.89 -28.13
C THR A 45 8.92 7.90 -26.63
N GLY A 46 8.33 9.00 -26.11
CA GLY A 46 7.93 9.07 -24.71
C GLY A 46 7.00 7.93 -24.28
N LYS A 47 6.06 7.50 -25.13
CA LYS A 47 5.16 6.36 -24.85
C LYS A 47 5.90 5.03 -24.78
N GLU A 48 6.94 4.84 -25.59
CA GLU A 48 7.81 3.66 -25.54
C GLU A 48 8.71 3.70 -24.31
N ALA A 49 9.27 4.86 -23.96
CA ALA A 49 10.06 5.06 -22.76
C ALA A 49 9.29 4.61 -21.50
N LYS A 50 8.01 5.00 -21.36
CA LYS A 50 7.14 4.53 -20.25
C LYS A 50 7.10 3.00 -20.15
N LYS A 51 6.96 2.32 -21.29
CA LYS A 51 6.90 0.86 -21.34
C LYS A 51 8.25 0.22 -21.06
N ILE A 52 9.32 0.79 -21.59
CA ILE A 52 10.69 0.31 -21.43
C ILE A 52 11.07 0.36 -19.95
N VAL A 53 10.92 1.51 -19.28
CA VAL A 53 11.34 1.66 -17.88
C VAL A 53 10.58 0.70 -16.95
N ARG A 54 9.25 0.63 -17.07
CA ARG A 54 8.41 -0.30 -16.28
C ARG A 54 8.86 -1.75 -16.49
N LYS A 55 8.90 -2.19 -17.75
CA LYS A 55 9.30 -3.58 -18.07
C LYS A 55 10.71 -3.90 -17.61
N SER A 56 11.66 -2.96 -17.70
CA SER A 56 13.03 -3.19 -17.27
C SER A 56 13.14 -3.36 -15.75
N VAL A 57 12.48 -2.49 -14.98
CA VAL A 57 12.43 -2.62 -13.51
C VAL A 57 11.70 -3.91 -13.10
N ASP A 58 10.53 -4.19 -13.68
CA ASP A 58 9.74 -5.39 -13.39
C ASP A 58 10.52 -6.67 -13.68
N ARG A 59 11.24 -6.73 -14.80
CA ARG A 59 12.05 -7.92 -15.15
C ARG A 59 13.17 -8.15 -14.15
N ILE A 60 13.81 -7.09 -13.65
CA ILE A 60 14.84 -7.22 -12.61
C ILE A 60 14.21 -7.69 -11.30
N ALA A 61 13.13 -7.06 -10.85
CA ALA A 61 12.42 -7.46 -9.62
C ALA A 61 11.94 -8.92 -9.69
N ASN A 62 11.35 -9.33 -10.82
CA ASN A 62 10.91 -10.71 -11.05
C ASN A 62 12.08 -11.68 -11.06
N ALA A 63 13.23 -11.33 -11.66
CA ALA A 63 14.42 -12.18 -11.61
C ALA A 63 14.89 -12.43 -10.18
N PHE A 64 14.85 -11.42 -9.32
CA PHE A 64 15.14 -11.57 -7.89
C PHE A 64 14.12 -12.46 -7.16
N SER A 65 12.82 -12.31 -7.47
CA SER A 65 11.76 -13.14 -6.89
C SER A 65 11.90 -14.62 -7.30
N GLU A 66 12.21 -14.89 -8.58
CA GLU A 66 12.44 -16.27 -9.03
C GLU A 66 13.71 -16.85 -8.42
N MET A 67 14.81 -16.10 -8.37
CA MET A 67 16.04 -16.55 -7.69
C MET A 67 15.79 -16.87 -6.21
N GLU A 68 15.00 -16.06 -5.51
CA GLU A 68 14.63 -16.32 -4.12
C GLU A 68 13.89 -17.64 -3.97
N LYS A 69 12.89 -17.87 -4.83
CA LYS A 69 12.10 -19.10 -4.81
C LYS A 69 12.93 -20.34 -5.14
N GLU A 70 13.74 -20.26 -6.20
CA GLU A 70 14.54 -21.39 -6.69
C GLU A 70 15.67 -21.77 -5.73
N ASN A 71 16.26 -20.79 -5.05
CA ASN A 71 17.43 -21.00 -4.18
C ASN A 71 17.06 -21.02 -2.69
N GLY A 72 15.76 -20.93 -2.36
CA GLY A 72 15.27 -20.91 -0.99
C GLY A 72 15.85 -19.75 -0.19
N TRP A 73 16.01 -18.59 -0.82
CA TRP A 73 16.54 -17.43 -0.12
C TRP A 73 15.58 -16.99 0.97
N SER A 74 16.14 -16.71 2.14
CA SER A 74 15.40 -16.38 3.33
C SER A 74 16.30 -15.64 4.30
N ARG A 75 15.76 -15.28 5.47
CA ARG A 75 16.53 -14.67 6.55
C ARG A 75 17.79 -15.47 6.93
N ASN A 76 17.68 -16.79 6.98
CA ASN A 76 18.78 -17.68 7.37
C ASN A 76 19.62 -18.15 6.17
N ASN A 77 19.23 -17.75 4.96
CA ASN A 77 19.88 -18.10 3.71
C ASN A 77 19.80 -16.89 2.77
N PRO A 78 20.54 -15.80 3.04
CA PRO A 78 20.45 -14.57 2.26
C PRO A 78 20.91 -14.81 0.82
N GLY A 79 20.42 -14.00 -0.12
CA GLY A 79 20.82 -14.12 -1.50
C GLY A 79 22.29 -13.79 -1.71
N ASP A 80 22.94 -14.56 -2.59
CA ASP A 80 24.37 -14.47 -2.88
C ASP A 80 24.66 -13.80 -4.23
N MET A 81 25.85 -13.21 -4.35
CA MET A 81 26.25 -12.47 -5.55
C MET A 81 26.45 -13.35 -6.78
N GLU A 82 26.81 -14.62 -6.64
CA GLU A 82 27.08 -15.49 -7.80
C GLU A 82 25.76 -15.82 -8.52
N THR A 83 24.75 -16.21 -7.76
CA THR A 83 23.40 -16.46 -8.24
C THR A 83 22.77 -15.16 -8.75
N ALA A 84 22.87 -14.05 -8.01
CA ALA A 84 22.35 -12.75 -8.42
C ALA A 84 22.89 -12.32 -9.80
N LYS A 85 24.20 -12.45 -10.02
CA LYS A 85 24.85 -12.14 -11.31
C LYS A 85 24.29 -12.98 -12.46
N LYS A 86 24.01 -14.27 -12.22
CA LYS A 86 23.43 -15.17 -13.23
C LYS A 86 21.99 -14.79 -13.56
N GLY A 87 21.17 -14.48 -12.55
CA GLY A 87 19.76 -14.18 -12.75
C GLY A 87 19.48 -12.85 -13.46
N VAL A 88 20.32 -11.83 -13.25
CA VAL A 88 20.14 -10.53 -13.92
C VAL A 88 20.79 -10.47 -15.32
N LYS A 89 21.45 -11.55 -15.76
CA LYS A 89 22.17 -11.58 -17.05
C LYS A 89 21.21 -11.28 -18.21
N GLY A 90 21.58 -10.30 -19.04
CA GLY A 90 20.76 -9.87 -20.18
C GLY A 90 19.53 -9.02 -19.80
N LEU A 91 19.45 -8.58 -18.55
CA LEU A 91 18.52 -7.53 -18.08
C LEU A 91 19.25 -6.21 -17.81
N VAL A 92 20.51 -6.31 -17.39
CA VAL A 92 21.35 -5.20 -16.95
C VAL A 92 22.72 -5.25 -17.65
N THR A 93 23.43 -4.13 -17.67
CA THR A 93 24.80 -4.06 -18.19
C THR A 93 25.82 -4.60 -17.19
N ASP A 94 27.03 -4.93 -17.65
CA ASP A 94 28.15 -5.30 -16.76
C ASP A 94 28.46 -4.19 -15.75
N LYS A 95 28.34 -2.93 -16.17
CA LYS A 95 28.53 -1.77 -15.31
C LYS A 95 27.47 -1.69 -14.20
N PHE A 96 26.21 -2.08 -14.47
CA PHE A 96 25.20 -2.22 -13.41
C PHE A 96 25.58 -3.34 -12.44
N VAL A 97 26.05 -4.49 -12.95
CA VAL A 97 26.48 -5.63 -12.12
C VAL A 97 27.61 -5.23 -11.17
N GLU A 98 28.55 -4.41 -11.63
CA GLU A 98 29.66 -3.94 -10.82
C GLU A 98 29.23 -2.88 -9.79
N ASN A 99 28.39 -1.92 -10.19
CA ASN A 99 28.18 -0.69 -9.41
C ASN A 99 26.84 -0.61 -8.67
N GLN A 100 25.82 -1.36 -9.10
CA GLN A 100 24.44 -1.27 -8.58
C GLN A 100 23.96 -2.57 -7.97
N LEU A 101 24.34 -3.72 -8.55
CA LEU A 101 23.87 -5.03 -8.09
C LEU A 101 24.24 -5.33 -6.62
N PRO A 102 25.45 -5.04 -6.11
CA PRO A 102 25.78 -5.32 -4.71
C PRO A 102 24.84 -4.61 -3.73
N LYS A 103 24.58 -3.32 -3.95
CA LYS A 103 23.65 -2.54 -3.13
C LYS A 103 22.21 -3.01 -3.29
N SER A 104 21.81 -3.37 -4.50
CA SER A 104 20.46 -3.88 -4.79
C SER A 104 20.22 -5.23 -4.09
N LEU A 105 21.22 -6.13 -4.10
CA LEU A 105 21.15 -7.40 -3.38
C LEU A 105 21.13 -7.22 -1.86
N ASP A 106 21.96 -6.33 -1.31
CA ASP A 106 21.92 -5.99 0.12
C ASP A 106 20.54 -5.47 0.53
N THR A 107 20.03 -4.53 -0.24
CA THR A 107 18.70 -3.95 -0.06
C THR A 107 17.60 -5.02 -0.11
N PHE A 108 17.66 -5.93 -1.08
CA PHE A 108 16.73 -7.06 -1.21
C PHE A 108 16.86 -8.07 -0.05
N ASN A 109 18.06 -8.31 0.45
CA ASN A 109 18.26 -9.14 1.64
C ASN A 109 17.64 -8.50 2.89
N ARG A 110 17.76 -7.18 3.03
CA ARG A 110 17.22 -6.40 4.16
C ARG A 110 15.72 -6.12 4.07
N SER A 111 15.14 -6.06 2.87
CA SER A 111 13.69 -5.88 2.67
C SER A 111 12.84 -7.01 3.24
N ARG A 112 13.44 -8.13 3.66
CA ARG A 112 12.74 -9.23 4.34
C ARG A 112 12.52 -8.97 5.82
N GLU A 113 13.29 -8.08 6.41
CA GLU A 113 13.23 -7.72 7.84
C GLU A 113 12.59 -6.33 8.05
N THR A 114 12.29 -5.62 6.97
CA THR A 114 11.84 -4.23 6.96
C THR A 114 10.78 -4.05 5.89
N ASP A 115 9.94 -3.02 6.01
CA ASP A 115 8.99 -2.64 4.95
C ASP A 115 9.68 -1.91 3.77
N MET A 116 11.00 -2.10 3.61
CA MET A 116 11.78 -1.47 2.57
C MET A 116 11.43 -2.09 1.21
N LEU A 117 11.12 -1.25 0.23
CA LEU A 117 10.95 -1.70 -1.14
C LEU A 117 12.32 -1.94 -1.79
N PRO A 118 12.61 -3.17 -2.27
CA PRO A 118 13.95 -3.47 -2.73
C PRO A 118 14.26 -2.91 -4.12
N PHE A 119 13.23 -2.56 -4.88
CA PHE A 119 13.31 -2.07 -6.24
C PHE A 119 12.28 -0.96 -6.47
N PRO A 120 12.52 -0.02 -7.41
CA PRO A 120 11.61 1.08 -7.71
C PRO A 120 10.41 0.64 -8.56
N ILE A 121 9.62 -0.31 -8.08
CA ILE A 121 8.49 -0.90 -8.84
C ILE A 121 7.23 0.00 -8.87
N HIS A 122 7.14 1.01 -8.01
CA HIS A 122 6.01 1.93 -7.92
C HIS A 122 6.26 3.28 -8.62
N ILE A 123 7.06 3.25 -9.69
CA ILE A 123 7.28 4.44 -10.51
C ILE A 123 6.00 4.81 -11.28
N GLU A 124 5.79 6.12 -11.45
CA GLU A 124 4.61 6.69 -12.10
C GLU A 124 4.95 7.46 -13.38
N PRO A 125 5.43 6.78 -14.43
CA PRO A 125 5.74 7.43 -15.71
C PRO A 125 4.48 7.89 -16.46
N ASP A 126 3.29 7.56 -15.97
CA ASP A 126 2.05 8.16 -16.49
C ASP A 126 1.81 9.56 -15.96
N VAL A 127 2.20 9.85 -14.72
CA VAL A 127 2.15 11.18 -14.11
C VAL A 127 3.21 12.07 -14.74
N ARG A 128 4.49 11.66 -14.66
CA ARG A 128 5.61 12.44 -15.17
C ARG A 128 6.59 11.54 -15.88
N ILE A 129 6.94 11.91 -17.11
CA ILE A 129 8.07 11.29 -17.81
C ILE A 129 8.84 12.34 -18.61
N THR A 130 10.16 12.32 -18.45
CA THR A 130 11.10 12.94 -19.38
C THR A 130 11.95 11.83 -19.98
N CYS A 131 12.26 11.94 -21.27
CA CYS A 131 13.16 11.01 -21.93
C CYS A 131 14.13 11.76 -22.83
N SER A 132 15.39 11.35 -22.79
CA SER A 132 16.42 11.83 -23.69
C SER A 132 17.24 10.65 -24.18
N GLN A 133 17.45 10.57 -25.48
CA GLN A 133 18.25 9.53 -26.09
C GLN A 133 19.44 10.17 -26.81
N LYS A 134 20.61 9.57 -26.61
CA LYS A 134 21.82 9.90 -27.36
C LYS A 134 22.45 8.59 -27.81
N ASN A 135 22.36 8.32 -29.11
CA ASN A 135 22.78 7.06 -29.71
C ASN A 135 22.12 5.86 -29.00
N ASP A 136 22.95 5.00 -28.41
CA ASP A 136 22.65 3.80 -27.66
C ASP A 136 22.34 4.05 -26.19
N VAL A 137 22.33 5.30 -25.72
CA VAL A 137 22.03 5.63 -24.32
C VAL A 137 20.68 6.31 -24.22
N LEU A 138 19.77 5.71 -23.44
CA LEU A 138 18.45 6.24 -23.13
C LEU A 138 18.39 6.61 -21.65
N LYS A 139 18.15 7.89 -21.37
CA LYS A 139 17.89 8.39 -20.03
C LYS A 139 16.39 8.70 -19.89
N ILE A 140 15.78 8.14 -18.85
CA ILE A 140 14.37 8.33 -18.51
C ILE A 140 14.29 8.88 -17.09
N GLU A 141 13.55 9.95 -16.88
CA GLU A 141 13.22 10.42 -15.53
C GLU A 141 11.72 10.34 -15.30
N THR A 142 11.36 9.97 -14.07
CA THR A 142 9.98 9.87 -13.59
C THR A 142 9.98 10.07 -12.08
N LEU A 143 8.92 9.68 -11.39
CA LEU A 143 8.78 9.83 -9.96
C LEU A 143 8.15 8.61 -9.30
N ILE A 144 8.37 8.50 -8.00
CA ILE A 144 7.51 7.75 -7.07
C ILE A 144 6.76 8.79 -6.26
N LEU A 145 5.45 8.59 -6.08
CA LEU A 145 4.61 9.50 -5.32
C LEU A 145 4.80 9.31 -3.82
N ALA A 146 4.56 10.39 -3.05
CA ALA A 146 4.36 10.26 -1.62
C ALA A 146 3.18 9.33 -1.32
N ASN A 147 3.24 8.67 -0.17
CA ASN A 147 2.19 7.76 0.27
C ASN A 147 1.77 8.03 1.72
N ASP A 148 0.67 7.39 2.11
CA ASP A 148 0.05 7.58 3.44
C ASP A 148 0.89 7.01 4.59
N MET A 149 1.99 6.31 4.28
CA MET A 149 2.95 5.81 5.27
C MET A 149 4.03 6.87 5.61
N GLY A 150 3.91 8.09 5.09
CA GLY A 150 4.85 9.19 5.31
C GLY A 150 6.11 9.09 4.47
N ASN A 151 6.13 8.26 3.43
CA ASN A 151 7.23 8.30 2.46
C ASN A 151 7.06 9.52 1.57
N GLU A 152 8.15 10.28 1.42
CA GLU A 152 8.18 11.46 0.56
C GLU A 152 8.23 11.06 -0.92
N ALA A 153 7.72 11.93 -1.79
CA ALA A 153 7.86 11.73 -3.23
C ALA A 153 9.33 11.74 -3.63
N GLU A 154 9.70 10.89 -4.58
CA GLU A 154 11.07 10.79 -5.09
C GLU A 154 11.10 11.04 -6.59
N THR A 155 12.11 11.74 -7.08
CA THR A 155 12.42 11.72 -8.51
C THR A 155 13.42 10.61 -8.80
N TRP A 156 13.17 9.90 -9.90
CA TRP A 156 13.96 8.75 -10.30
C TRP A 156 14.55 8.97 -11.68
N GLU A 157 15.84 8.70 -11.82
CA GLU A 157 16.57 8.64 -13.09
C GLU A 157 16.92 7.18 -13.40
N PHE A 158 16.63 6.75 -14.62
CA PHE A 158 16.99 5.46 -15.17
C PHE A 158 17.84 5.67 -16.42
N VAL A 159 18.99 5.00 -16.49
CA VAL A 159 19.87 4.98 -17.65
C VAL A 159 19.88 3.58 -18.22
N LEU A 160 19.50 3.45 -19.48
CA LEU A 160 19.52 2.22 -20.24
C LEU A 160 20.50 2.33 -21.41
N VAL A 161 21.16 1.23 -21.73
CA VAL A 161 22.07 1.11 -22.87
C VAL A 161 21.53 0.05 -23.83
N TYR A 162 21.52 0.37 -25.11
CA TYR A 162 21.09 -0.55 -26.16
C TYR A 162 22.26 -1.44 -26.56
N THR A 163 22.11 -2.75 -26.41
CA THR A 163 23.14 -3.73 -26.75
C THR A 163 22.45 -5.00 -27.24
N ASP A 164 22.95 -5.59 -28.33
CA ASP A 164 22.45 -6.83 -28.92
C ASP A 164 20.92 -6.84 -29.13
N GLY A 165 20.38 -5.74 -29.67
CA GLY A 165 18.97 -5.63 -29.99
C GLY A 165 18.05 -5.33 -28.79
N LYS A 166 18.60 -5.01 -27.61
CA LYS A 166 17.83 -4.84 -26.36
C LYS A 166 18.31 -3.66 -25.53
N TRP A 167 17.37 -2.98 -24.89
CA TRP A 167 17.67 -2.01 -23.83
C TRP A 167 17.96 -2.74 -22.52
N LEU A 168 19.15 -2.53 -21.97
CA LEU A 168 19.60 -3.07 -20.69
C LEU A 168 19.72 -1.95 -19.66
N MET A 169 19.33 -2.19 -18.41
CA MET A 169 19.51 -1.21 -17.34
C MET A 169 21.00 -1.04 -17.01
N ASP A 170 21.52 0.19 -17.10
CA ASP A 170 22.91 0.53 -16.74
C ASP A 170 23.01 1.12 -15.33
N LYS A 171 22.02 1.94 -14.95
CA LYS A 171 21.96 2.58 -13.64
C LYS A 171 20.54 3.05 -13.34
N TRP A 172 20.17 3.02 -12.06
CA TRP A 172 19.10 3.87 -11.53
C TRP A 172 19.60 4.71 -10.36
N SER A 173 18.93 5.81 -10.07
CA SER A 173 19.14 6.58 -8.85
C SER A 173 17.91 7.43 -8.55
N SER A 174 17.70 7.69 -7.26
CA SER A 174 16.65 8.60 -6.81
C SER A 174 17.18 9.74 -5.96
N ASN A 175 16.37 10.77 -5.86
CA ASN A 175 16.49 11.81 -4.85
C ASN A 175 15.11 12.22 -4.36
N THR A 176 15.08 12.84 -3.17
CA THR A 176 13.88 13.42 -2.60
C THR A 176 13.94 14.93 -2.83
N PRO A 177 13.15 15.49 -3.77
CA PRO A 177 13.17 16.91 -4.06
C PRO A 177 12.56 17.70 -2.89
N VAL A 178 13.16 18.86 -2.58
CA VAL A 178 12.57 19.82 -1.62
C VAL A 178 11.23 20.37 -2.14
N ASP A 179 11.10 20.45 -3.47
CA ASP A 179 9.87 20.91 -4.14
C ASP A 179 9.70 20.15 -5.46
N LEU A 180 8.69 19.27 -5.51
CA LEU A 180 8.39 18.44 -6.68
C LEU A 180 7.85 19.26 -7.85
N LYS A 181 7.33 20.46 -7.60
CA LYS A 181 6.75 21.38 -8.59
C LYS A 181 5.75 20.67 -9.49
N LEU A 182 4.79 19.97 -8.91
CA LEU A 182 3.72 19.37 -9.70
C LEU A 182 2.92 20.44 -10.42
N THR A 183 2.56 20.13 -11.66
CA THR A 183 1.57 20.87 -12.43
C THR A 183 0.16 20.41 -12.06
N LYS A 184 -0.85 21.21 -12.43
CA LYS A 184 -2.26 20.84 -12.24
C LYS A 184 -2.60 19.57 -13.01
N GLU A 185 -2.06 19.42 -14.22
CA GLU A 185 -2.27 18.26 -15.08
C GLU A 185 -1.68 17.00 -14.45
N GLU A 186 -0.49 17.09 -13.87
CA GLU A 186 0.13 15.99 -13.10
C GLU A 186 -0.67 15.67 -11.84
N ALA A 187 -1.17 16.66 -11.11
CA ALA A 187 -2.04 16.44 -9.96
C ALA A 187 -3.34 15.70 -10.33
N ASN A 188 -3.95 16.05 -11.46
CA ASN A 188 -5.11 15.33 -11.97
C ASN A 188 -4.76 13.88 -12.36
N GLU A 189 -3.60 13.68 -12.98
CA GLU A 189 -3.13 12.35 -13.37
C GLU A 189 -2.77 11.48 -12.16
N ILE A 190 -2.25 12.07 -11.07
CA ILE A 190 -2.03 11.41 -9.78
C ILE A 190 -3.34 10.83 -9.26
N LEU A 191 -4.40 11.62 -9.21
CA LEU A 191 -5.73 11.14 -8.78
C LEU A 191 -6.21 9.99 -9.67
N ARG A 192 -6.00 10.08 -11.00
CA ARG A 192 -6.36 9.01 -11.94
C ARG A 192 -5.60 7.70 -11.66
N VAL A 193 -4.28 7.75 -11.45
CA VAL A 193 -3.48 6.53 -11.19
C VAL A 193 -3.76 5.95 -9.81
N GLN A 194 -4.15 6.78 -8.84
CA GLN A 194 -4.59 6.36 -7.50
C GLN A 194 -6.06 5.89 -7.46
N GLY A 195 -6.74 5.82 -8.61
CA GLY A 195 -8.06 5.20 -8.74
C GLY A 195 -9.26 6.11 -8.45
N PHE A 196 -9.03 7.41 -8.26
CA PHE A 196 -10.11 8.39 -8.14
C PHE A 196 -10.90 8.48 -9.46
N LYS A 197 -12.23 8.65 -9.36
CA LYS A 197 -13.14 8.67 -10.52
C LYS A 197 -13.92 9.97 -10.56
N ASN A 198 -14.15 10.47 -11.77
CA ASN A 198 -14.96 11.66 -12.04
C ASN A 198 -14.48 12.90 -11.27
N VAL A 199 -13.16 13.08 -11.16
CA VAL A 199 -12.58 14.27 -10.53
C VAL A 199 -12.66 15.47 -11.47
N SER A 200 -13.01 16.63 -10.94
CA SER A 200 -13.01 17.89 -11.69
C SER A 200 -12.25 18.96 -10.92
N PHE A 201 -11.32 19.64 -11.59
CA PHE A 201 -10.58 20.74 -10.99
C PHE A 201 -11.51 21.87 -10.53
N VAL A 202 -11.22 22.41 -9.35
CA VAL A 202 -11.98 23.50 -8.72
C VAL A 202 -11.15 24.78 -8.70
N ARG A 203 -10.01 24.77 -8.00
CA ARG A 203 -9.16 25.95 -7.81
C ARG A 203 -7.74 25.58 -7.38
N GLU A 204 -6.85 26.57 -7.40
CA GLU A 204 -5.53 26.50 -6.75
C GLU A 204 -5.59 27.19 -5.39
N GLU A 205 -4.96 26.59 -4.39
CA GLU A 205 -4.80 27.18 -3.06
C GLU A 205 -3.32 27.45 -2.79
N ASN A 206 -3.01 28.64 -2.26
CA ASN A 206 -1.64 29.08 -1.97
C ASN A 206 -1.42 29.44 -0.48
N SER A 207 -2.33 29.01 0.40
CA SER A 207 -2.22 29.13 1.87
C SER A 207 -1.17 28.13 2.39
N GLY A 208 0.10 28.45 2.19
CA GLY A 208 1.23 27.53 2.46
C GLY A 208 1.73 26.87 1.18
N ASN A 209 1.95 25.56 1.19
CA ASN A 209 2.29 24.83 -0.02
C ASN A 209 1.17 24.96 -1.05
N LYS A 210 1.54 25.16 -2.33
CA LYS A 210 0.56 25.20 -3.41
C LYS A 210 -0.20 23.87 -3.45
N LYS A 211 -1.53 23.93 -3.50
CA LYS A 211 -2.40 22.76 -3.64
C LYS A 211 -3.35 22.91 -4.82
N TYR A 212 -3.62 21.79 -5.48
CA TYR A 212 -4.64 21.70 -6.52
C TYR A 212 -5.88 21.04 -5.94
N ILE A 213 -7.00 21.76 -5.96
CA ILE A 213 -8.26 21.32 -5.36
C ILE A 213 -9.15 20.71 -6.45
N PHE A 214 -9.67 19.51 -6.20
CA PHE A 214 -10.55 18.78 -7.09
C PHE A 214 -11.83 18.35 -6.36
N LYS A 215 -12.96 18.42 -7.06
CA LYS A 215 -14.23 17.86 -6.61
C LYS A 215 -14.28 16.38 -6.99
N GLU A 216 -14.68 15.54 -6.04
CA GLU A 216 -14.98 14.11 -6.22
C GLU A 216 -16.46 13.86 -5.87
N SER A 217 -16.98 12.66 -6.15
CA SER A 217 -18.37 12.27 -5.85
C SER A 217 -18.76 12.45 -4.38
N ASN A 218 -17.82 12.28 -3.44
CA ASN A 218 -18.10 12.28 -2.00
C ASN A 218 -17.48 13.47 -1.25
N GLY A 219 -16.95 14.47 -1.95
CA GLY A 219 -16.34 15.63 -1.31
C GLY A 219 -15.32 16.35 -2.18
N VAL A 220 -14.33 16.92 -1.51
CA VAL A 220 -13.21 17.65 -2.12
C VAL A 220 -11.91 16.98 -1.72
N VAL A 221 -11.02 16.83 -2.69
CA VAL A 221 -9.67 16.31 -2.51
C VAL A 221 -8.67 17.37 -2.93
N ALA A 222 -7.57 17.48 -2.21
CA ALA A 222 -6.46 18.34 -2.58
C ALA A 222 -5.20 17.52 -2.81
N VAL A 223 -4.41 17.92 -3.80
CA VAL A 223 -3.09 17.38 -4.08
C VAL A 223 -2.06 18.47 -3.81
N ASP A 224 -1.13 18.21 -2.90
CA ASP A 224 -0.03 19.11 -2.59
C ASP A 224 1.00 19.12 -3.74
N ALA A 225 1.26 20.29 -4.31
CA ALA A 225 2.12 20.43 -5.47
C ALA A 225 3.61 20.22 -5.15
N GLN A 226 4.00 20.42 -3.88
CA GLN A 226 5.36 20.25 -3.40
C GLN A 226 5.66 18.79 -3.09
N THR A 227 4.71 18.07 -2.49
CA THR A 227 4.95 16.74 -1.89
C THR A 227 4.21 15.60 -2.57
N SER A 228 3.26 15.88 -3.46
CA SER A 228 2.30 14.92 -4.03
C SER A 228 1.32 14.28 -3.04
N VAL A 229 1.28 14.75 -1.79
CA VAL A 229 0.36 14.22 -0.77
C VAL A 229 -1.08 14.54 -1.14
N ILE A 230 -1.96 13.56 -0.96
CA ILE A 230 -3.40 13.68 -1.19
C ILE A 230 -4.09 13.88 0.16
N THR A 231 -4.92 14.91 0.27
CA THR A 231 -5.73 15.16 1.47
C THR A 231 -7.21 15.19 1.13
N HIS A 232 -8.01 14.43 1.88
CA HIS A 232 -9.47 14.36 1.73
C HIS A 232 -10.19 15.36 2.65
N ASN A 233 -11.40 15.76 2.25
CA ASN A 233 -12.31 16.57 3.06
C ASN A 233 -11.65 17.85 3.59
N VAL A 234 -10.94 18.56 2.71
CA VAL A 234 -10.36 19.86 3.05
C VAL A 234 -11.49 20.79 3.51
N ASP A 235 -11.36 21.33 4.72
CA ASP A 235 -12.33 22.24 5.34
C ASP A 235 -12.56 23.46 4.44
N ASP A 236 -13.63 23.42 3.64
CA ASP A 236 -14.04 24.54 2.82
C ASP A 236 -15.20 25.28 3.48
N GLU A 237 -14.87 26.34 4.21
CA GLU A 237 -15.82 27.42 4.55
C GLU A 237 -16.45 28.05 3.27
N GLU A 238 -15.87 27.83 2.09
CA GLU A 238 -16.40 28.29 0.80
C GLU A 238 -17.58 27.46 0.25
N GLN A 239 -17.88 26.28 0.79
CA GLN A 239 -19.08 25.51 0.40
C GLN A 239 -20.37 26.27 0.71
N GLU A 240 -20.37 27.20 1.67
CA GLU A 240 -21.55 27.98 1.99
C GLU A 240 -21.91 29.05 0.93
N LYS A 241 -20.97 29.48 0.08
CA LYS A 241 -21.26 30.55 -0.91
C LYS A 241 -21.78 30.01 -2.23
N VAL A 242 -21.21 28.91 -2.73
CA VAL A 242 -21.62 28.31 -4.00
C VAL A 242 -23.00 27.65 -3.85
N THR A 243 -23.23 26.96 -2.72
CA THR A 243 -24.52 26.28 -2.45
C THR A 243 -25.68 27.27 -2.26
N LYS A 244 -25.42 28.49 -1.74
CA LYS A 244 -26.46 29.52 -1.56
C LYS A 244 -26.90 30.17 -2.88
N GLN A 245 -26.07 30.13 -3.92
CA GLN A 245 -26.40 30.77 -5.20
C GLN A 245 -27.34 29.89 -6.04
N ASP A 246 -27.18 28.57 -5.96
CA ASP A 246 -28.10 27.59 -6.58
C ASP A 246 -29.42 27.47 -5.81
N PHE A 247 -29.42 27.66 -4.48
CA PHE A 247 -30.64 27.52 -3.65
C PHE A 247 -31.64 28.68 -3.78
N ILE A 248 -31.20 29.87 -4.16
CA ILE A 248 -32.09 31.05 -4.29
C ILE A 248 -32.96 30.96 -5.55
N GLN A 249 -32.54 30.20 -6.56
CA GLN A 249 -33.25 30.11 -7.84
C GLN A 249 -34.40 29.08 -7.83
N GLU A 250 -34.42 28.13 -6.88
CA GLU A 250 -35.44 27.08 -6.78
C GLU A 250 -36.55 27.33 -5.74
N GLN A 251 -36.41 28.32 -4.84
CA GLN A 251 -37.36 28.54 -3.74
C GLN A 251 -38.48 29.58 -3.99
N GLU A 252 -38.52 30.27 -5.14
CA GLU A 252 -39.64 31.18 -5.46
C GLU A 252 -40.91 30.48 -5.99
N THR A 253 -40.90 29.16 -6.20
CA THR A 253 -42.05 28.42 -6.75
C THR A 253 -42.55 27.29 -5.85
N ALA A 254 -42.96 27.58 -4.62
CA ALA A 254 -43.99 26.78 -3.91
C ALA A 254 -44.37 27.41 -2.55
N LYS A 255 -45.38 28.30 -2.56
CA LYS A 255 -46.16 28.66 -1.37
C LYS A 255 -47.15 27.55 -1.05
N GLY A 256 -47.35 27.23 0.25
CA GLY A 256 -48.50 26.43 0.65
C GLY A 256 -48.58 25.97 2.12
N ASN A 257 -48.82 26.93 3.02
CA ASN A 257 -49.73 26.86 4.18
C ASN A 257 -49.58 25.82 5.33
N ASP A 258 -49.46 26.43 6.53
CA ASP A 258 -50.28 26.28 7.75
C ASP A 258 -49.93 25.26 8.87
N SER A 259 -49.32 25.84 9.93
CA SER A 259 -49.83 25.99 11.31
C SER A 259 -50.00 24.81 12.29
N SER A 260 -49.48 25.10 13.50
CA SER A 260 -49.99 24.77 14.85
C SER A 260 -49.50 23.51 15.60
N MET A 261 -48.41 23.71 16.35
CA MET A 261 -48.30 23.73 17.83
C MET A 261 -49.19 22.83 18.75
N TYR A 262 -48.48 22.22 19.73
CA TYR A 262 -48.74 22.10 21.19
C TYR A 262 -49.08 20.73 21.88
N THR A 263 -48.11 20.32 22.72
CA THR A 263 -48.15 19.78 24.12
C THR A 263 -48.75 18.42 24.54
N SER A 264 -47.83 17.58 25.08
CA SER A 264 -47.71 17.05 26.46
C SER A 264 -48.95 16.63 27.26
N SER A 265 -48.91 15.41 27.86
CA SER A 265 -49.10 15.18 29.32
C SER A 265 -48.91 13.71 29.74
N LYS A 266 -48.40 13.52 30.96
CA LYS A 266 -48.18 12.28 31.73
C LYS A 266 -49.47 11.69 32.31
N GLU A 267 -49.47 10.41 32.65
CA GLU A 267 -50.12 9.92 33.88
C GLU A 267 -49.47 8.64 34.45
N GLU A 268 -49.58 8.52 35.77
CA GLU A 268 -48.88 7.61 36.71
C GLU A 268 -49.88 6.59 37.30
N LYS A 269 -49.47 5.33 37.56
CA LYS A 269 -49.54 4.66 38.89
C LYS A 269 -49.15 3.16 38.85
N GLN A 270 -48.24 2.82 39.76
CA GLN A 270 -47.71 1.50 40.20
C GLN A 270 -48.73 0.69 41.07
N PRO A 271 -48.41 -0.47 41.76
CA PRO A 271 -47.18 -1.30 41.83
C PRO A 271 -47.39 -2.84 41.80
N LYS A 272 -46.33 -3.62 41.50
CA LYS A 272 -46.12 -4.99 42.06
C LYS A 272 -44.63 -5.25 42.36
N LYS A 273 -44.36 -5.60 43.62
CA LYS A 273 -43.07 -6.04 44.16
C LYS A 273 -42.70 -7.41 43.58
N GLU A 274 -41.85 -7.42 42.56
CA GLU A 274 -41.02 -8.59 42.16
C GLU A 274 -39.79 -8.20 41.31
N SER A 275 -39.46 -6.90 41.22
CA SER A 275 -38.62 -6.37 40.12
C SER A 275 -37.19 -5.96 40.49
N SER A 276 -36.74 -5.99 41.75
CA SER A 276 -35.47 -5.31 42.10
C SER A 276 -34.21 -6.05 41.67
N SER A 277 -34.22 -7.39 41.56
CA SER A 277 -33.02 -8.17 41.19
C SER A 277 -32.80 -8.17 39.67
N VAL A 278 -33.85 -8.51 38.91
CA VAL A 278 -33.83 -8.52 37.43
C VAL A 278 -33.45 -7.14 36.86
N LEU A 279 -33.81 -6.05 37.55
CA LEU A 279 -33.45 -4.69 37.17
C LEU A 279 -31.93 -4.44 37.28
N GLY A 280 -31.25 -5.04 38.25
CA GLY A 280 -29.81 -4.87 38.48
C GLY A 280 -28.96 -5.47 37.36
N LYS A 281 -29.23 -6.73 37.00
CA LYS A 281 -28.55 -7.41 35.88
C LYS A 281 -28.82 -6.74 34.54
N THR A 282 -30.08 -6.41 34.26
CA THR A 282 -30.48 -5.76 32.99
C THR A 282 -29.83 -4.39 32.86
N LYS A 283 -29.80 -3.61 33.94
CA LYS A 283 -29.11 -2.31 33.95
C LYS A 283 -27.62 -2.46 33.70
N ALA A 284 -26.95 -3.38 34.39
CA ALA A 284 -25.51 -3.62 34.19
C ALA A 284 -25.19 -4.06 32.75
N LEU A 285 -26.03 -4.90 32.15
CA LEU A 285 -25.85 -5.32 30.76
C LEU A 285 -26.04 -4.16 29.78
N ASN A 286 -27.03 -3.29 30.00
CA ASN A 286 -27.22 -2.07 29.21
C ASN A 286 -26.03 -1.11 29.35
N GLU A 287 -25.44 -1.00 30.55
CA GLU A 287 -24.21 -0.22 30.77
C GLU A 287 -23.02 -0.81 30.01
N LEU A 288 -22.90 -2.14 29.91
CA LEU A 288 -21.85 -2.78 29.09
C LEU A 288 -22.05 -2.49 27.59
N VAL A 289 -23.28 -2.58 27.09
CA VAL A 289 -23.59 -2.24 25.69
C VAL A 289 -23.35 -0.76 25.40
N ALA A 290 -23.66 0.13 26.34
CA ALA A 290 -23.34 1.56 26.21
C ALA A 290 -21.82 1.77 26.14
N LEU A 291 -21.05 1.07 26.98
CA LEU A 291 -19.59 1.13 27.00
C LEU A 291 -18.95 0.71 25.68
N GLU A 292 -19.54 -0.25 24.96
CA GLU A 292 -19.09 -0.63 23.61
C GLU A 292 -19.16 0.53 22.61
N ASN A 293 -20.13 1.43 22.76
CA ASN A 293 -20.26 2.61 21.91
C ASN A 293 -19.31 3.75 22.32
N GLU A 294 -18.72 3.69 23.52
CA GLU A 294 -17.72 4.63 24.01
C GLU A 294 -16.29 4.21 23.63
N GLU A 295 -16.11 3.00 23.10
CA GLU A 295 -14.84 2.54 22.58
C GLU A 295 -14.38 3.42 21.42
N LYS A 296 -13.09 3.77 21.43
CA LYS A 296 -12.45 4.44 20.30
C LYS A 296 -12.13 3.40 19.23
N HIS A 297 -12.54 3.71 18.01
CA HIS A 297 -12.26 2.93 16.81
C HIS A 297 -11.80 3.89 15.70
N THR A 298 -10.64 4.52 15.89
CA THR A 298 -10.11 5.47 14.91
C THR A 298 -9.15 4.78 13.97
N ASN A 299 -9.07 5.26 12.73
CA ASN A 299 -8.05 4.77 11.79
C ASN A 299 -6.70 5.40 12.14
N VAL A 300 -6.02 4.82 13.13
CA VAL A 300 -4.73 5.27 13.64
C VAL A 300 -3.57 4.81 12.76
N MET A 301 -2.60 5.70 12.55
CA MET A 301 -1.55 5.53 11.54
C MET A 301 -0.28 4.84 12.06
N SER A 302 -0.01 4.85 13.38
CA SER A 302 1.20 4.25 13.95
C SER A 302 0.90 3.12 14.94
N THR A 303 1.84 2.18 15.10
CA THR A 303 1.74 1.13 16.12
C THR A 303 1.58 1.69 17.53
N ASN A 304 2.19 2.85 17.84
CA ASN A 304 2.02 3.48 19.15
C ASN A 304 0.60 4.02 19.33
N ASP A 305 0.01 4.60 18.28
CA ASP A 305 -1.35 5.12 18.33
C ASP A 305 -2.38 3.99 18.45
N ILE A 306 -2.17 2.88 17.71
CA ILE A 306 -2.95 1.64 17.86
C ILE A 306 -2.90 1.13 19.29
N VAL A 307 -1.70 0.97 19.84
CA VAL A 307 -1.53 0.50 21.23
C VAL A 307 -2.16 1.47 22.23
N ASN A 308 -2.01 2.78 22.05
CA ASN A 308 -2.61 3.79 22.93
C ASN A 308 -4.14 3.78 22.88
N GLU A 309 -4.73 3.59 21.70
CA GLU A 309 -6.18 3.43 21.54
C GLU A 309 -6.67 2.18 22.28
N ILE A 310 -6.04 1.03 22.03
CA ILE A 310 -6.40 -0.23 22.68
C ILE A 310 -6.24 -0.14 24.20
N GLU A 311 -5.15 0.45 24.69
CA GLU A 311 -4.93 0.66 26.13
C GLU A 311 -5.95 1.64 26.73
N GLY A 312 -6.40 2.64 25.96
CA GLY A 312 -7.49 3.53 26.36
C GLY A 312 -8.82 2.77 26.51
N ASN A 313 -9.18 1.94 25.53
CA ASN A 313 -10.35 1.07 25.61
C ASN A 313 -10.20 0.06 26.76
N TYR A 314 -9.02 -0.52 26.95
CA TYR A 314 -8.72 -1.40 28.09
C TYR A 314 -9.00 -0.70 29.43
N GLN A 315 -8.55 0.54 29.62
CA GLN A 315 -8.79 1.28 30.86
C GLN A 315 -10.29 1.50 31.12
N LEU A 316 -11.06 1.80 30.07
CA LEU A 316 -12.52 1.92 30.15
C LEU A 316 -13.15 0.62 30.68
N TRP A 317 -12.77 -0.52 30.10
CA TRP A 317 -13.27 -1.83 30.51
C TRP A 317 -12.76 -2.29 31.87
N ASP A 318 -11.51 -2.00 32.24
CA ASP A 318 -10.94 -2.36 33.54
C ASP A 318 -11.60 -1.58 34.68
N ASN A 319 -11.88 -0.29 34.45
CA ASN A 319 -12.68 0.52 35.38
C ASN A 319 -14.06 -0.11 35.57
N LYS A 320 -14.74 -0.48 34.47
CA LYS A 320 -16.06 -1.11 34.55
C LYS A 320 -16.02 -2.48 35.24
N LEU A 321 -14.97 -3.27 35.00
CA LEU A 321 -14.75 -4.55 35.66
C LEU A 321 -14.65 -4.37 37.18
N ASN A 322 -13.89 -3.37 37.62
CA ASN A 322 -13.70 -3.06 39.03
C ASN A 322 -14.99 -2.56 39.70
N GLU A 323 -15.82 -1.79 39.00
CA GLU A 323 -17.16 -1.40 39.45
C GLU A 323 -18.05 -2.64 39.65
N ILE A 324 -18.17 -3.48 38.62
CA ILE A 324 -18.97 -4.72 38.66
C ILE A 324 -18.54 -5.61 39.81
N TYR A 325 -17.23 -5.85 39.95
CA TYR A 325 -16.68 -6.67 41.01
C TYR A 325 -16.96 -6.08 42.40
N SER A 326 -16.91 -4.75 42.54
CA SER A 326 -17.26 -4.05 43.78
C SER A 326 -18.75 -4.15 44.11
N THR A 327 -19.64 -4.05 43.11
CA THR A 327 -21.07 -4.28 43.30
C THR A 327 -21.34 -5.70 43.76
N LEU A 328 -20.71 -6.71 43.13
CA LEU A 328 -20.84 -8.11 43.52
C LEU A 328 -20.36 -8.35 44.96
N LYS A 329 -19.25 -7.72 45.37
CA LYS A 329 -18.76 -7.76 46.75
C LYS A 329 -19.81 -7.30 47.77
N ASN A 330 -20.57 -6.28 47.43
CA ASN A 330 -21.53 -5.66 48.35
C ASN A 330 -22.92 -6.32 48.32
N THR A 331 -23.22 -7.10 47.28
CA THR A 331 -24.56 -7.68 47.06
C THR A 331 -24.62 -9.18 47.29
N MET A 332 -23.50 -9.89 47.13
CA MET A 332 -23.41 -11.33 47.34
C MET A 332 -23.20 -11.68 48.82
N SER A 333 -23.60 -12.89 49.22
CA SER A 333 -23.18 -13.46 50.51
C SER A 333 -21.66 -13.62 50.58
N ALA A 334 -21.09 -13.56 51.78
CA ALA A 334 -19.65 -13.69 52.01
C ALA A 334 -19.04 -14.95 51.37
N ASP A 335 -19.69 -16.12 51.50
CA ASP A 335 -19.19 -17.39 50.95
C ASP A 335 -19.18 -17.38 49.41
N ALA A 336 -20.26 -16.90 48.79
CA ALA A 336 -20.36 -16.80 47.34
C ALA A 336 -19.34 -15.80 46.78
N PHE A 337 -19.13 -14.66 47.45
CA PHE A 337 -18.11 -13.70 47.05
C PHE A 337 -16.70 -14.23 47.25
N GLN A 338 -16.44 -15.00 48.32
CA GLN A 338 -15.13 -15.63 48.54
C GLN A 338 -14.80 -16.64 47.43
N SER A 339 -15.80 -17.41 46.95
CA SER A 339 -15.64 -18.27 45.77
C SER A 339 -15.34 -17.45 44.50
N LEU A 340 -16.08 -16.36 44.27
CA LEU A 340 -15.84 -15.45 43.14
C LEU A 340 -14.43 -14.83 43.20
N LYS A 341 -13.97 -14.39 44.37
CA LYS A 341 -12.64 -13.81 44.57
C LYS A 341 -11.53 -14.77 44.16
N THR A 342 -11.65 -16.05 44.51
CA THR A 342 -10.68 -17.08 44.08
C THR A 342 -10.65 -17.22 42.57
N LYS A 343 -11.83 -17.25 41.92
CA LYS A 343 -11.94 -17.30 40.45
C LYS A 343 -11.36 -16.04 39.79
N GLN A 344 -11.59 -14.86 40.38
CA GLN A 344 -11.07 -13.60 39.88
C GLN A 344 -9.54 -13.56 39.95
N ILE A 345 -8.93 -14.01 41.05
CA ILE A 345 -7.47 -14.09 41.19
C ILE A 345 -6.87 -15.06 40.15
N ALA A 346 -7.50 -16.21 39.94
CA ALA A 346 -7.06 -17.17 38.93
C ALA A 346 -7.15 -16.59 37.51
N TRP A 347 -8.23 -15.87 37.21
CA TRP A 347 -8.41 -15.18 35.93
C TRP A 347 -7.34 -14.09 35.70
N VAL A 348 -7.00 -13.28 36.72
CA VAL A 348 -5.94 -12.25 36.60
C VAL A 348 -4.60 -12.91 36.25
N LYS A 349 -4.23 -14.00 36.96
CA LYS A 349 -2.99 -14.73 36.68
C LYS A 349 -2.94 -15.27 35.27
N GLU A 350 -4.07 -15.80 34.77
CA GLU A 350 -4.15 -16.31 33.40
C GLU A 350 -4.04 -15.19 32.36
N LYS A 351 -4.71 -14.05 32.59
CA LYS A 351 -4.58 -12.86 31.75
C LYS A 351 -3.13 -12.39 31.67
N GLU A 352 -2.48 -12.20 32.80
CA GLU A 352 -1.08 -11.73 32.87
C GLU A 352 -0.11 -12.71 32.19
N ARG A 353 -0.32 -14.02 32.37
CA ARG A 353 0.47 -15.07 31.71
C ARG A 353 0.37 -15.00 30.19
N LYS A 354 -0.84 -14.88 29.65
CA LYS A 354 -1.08 -14.79 28.20
C LYS A 354 -0.52 -13.51 27.61
N VAL A 355 -0.81 -12.36 28.22
CA VAL A 355 -0.32 -11.04 27.78
C VAL A 355 1.20 -11.01 27.78
N THR A 356 1.84 -11.57 28.82
CA THR A 356 3.30 -11.66 28.91
C THR A 356 3.88 -12.60 27.84
N ALA A 357 3.26 -13.76 27.62
CA ALA A 357 3.70 -14.71 26.59
C ALA A 357 3.69 -14.08 25.18
N ILE A 358 2.63 -13.33 24.85
CA ILE A 358 2.55 -12.57 23.59
C ILE A 358 3.61 -11.45 23.57
N GLY A 359 3.66 -10.61 24.61
CA GLY A 359 4.53 -9.44 24.67
C GLY A 359 6.04 -9.75 24.68
N THR A 360 6.41 -10.99 25.02
CA THR A 360 7.80 -11.46 25.06
C THR A 360 8.19 -12.33 23.86
N ASP A 361 7.28 -12.60 22.92
CA ASP A 361 7.60 -13.38 21.73
C ASP A 361 8.59 -12.62 20.81
N PRO A 362 9.82 -13.13 20.64
CA PRO A 362 10.82 -12.46 19.81
C PRO A 362 10.50 -12.54 18.31
N ASN A 363 9.63 -13.47 17.88
CA ASN A 363 9.32 -13.68 16.46
C ASN A 363 8.29 -12.67 15.92
N LYS A 364 7.60 -11.94 16.80
CA LYS A 364 6.45 -11.10 16.45
C LYS A 364 6.75 -9.60 16.34
N GLY A 365 8.02 -9.20 16.35
CA GLY A 365 8.44 -7.81 16.09
C GLY A 365 7.68 -6.77 16.94
N THR A 366 7.21 -5.69 16.31
CA THR A 366 6.35 -4.67 16.94
C THR A 366 4.89 -5.11 17.10
N MET A 367 4.43 -6.07 16.27
CA MET A 367 3.06 -6.61 16.30
C MET A 367 2.71 -7.22 17.67
N ARG A 368 3.69 -7.81 18.36
CA ARG A 368 3.50 -8.33 19.73
C ARG A 368 2.95 -7.32 20.72
N ARG A 369 3.19 -6.02 20.50
CA ARG A 369 2.66 -4.95 21.36
C ARG A 369 1.16 -4.76 21.14
N ILE A 370 0.74 -4.74 19.88
CA ILE A 370 -0.68 -4.65 19.50
C ILE A 370 -1.42 -5.87 20.04
N GLU A 371 -0.96 -7.07 19.69
CA GLU A 371 -1.62 -8.32 20.09
C GLU A 371 -1.67 -8.50 21.63
N ALA A 372 -0.63 -8.09 22.36
CA ALA A 372 -0.64 -8.16 23.83
C ALA A 372 -1.66 -7.20 24.44
N SER A 373 -1.77 -5.98 23.90
CA SER A 373 -2.79 -5.01 24.33
C SER A 373 -4.20 -5.46 23.93
N GLU A 374 -4.39 -6.04 22.75
CA GLU A 374 -5.67 -6.60 22.30
C GLU A 374 -6.13 -7.77 23.19
N GLU A 375 -5.26 -8.74 23.49
CA GLU A 375 -5.61 -9.86 24.37
C GLU A 375 -5.96 -9.35 25.78
N LYS A 376 -5.21 -8.37 26.28
CA LYS A 376 -5.47 -7.72 27.58
C LYS A 376 -6.83 -7.03 27.62
N TYR A 377 -7.16 -6.24 26.58
CA TYR A 377 -8.45 -5.58 26.39
C TYR A 377 -9.58 -6.61 26.29
N LYS A 378 -9.47 -7.56 25.35
CA LYS A 378 -10.48 -8.58 25.06
C LYS A 378 -10.83 -9.41 26.29
N MET A 379 -9.84 -9.96 26.97
CA MET A 379 -10.07 -10.77 28.17
C MET A 379 -10.79 -9.97 29.26
N THR A 380 -10.49 -8.67 29.39
CA THR A 380 -11.11 -7.78 30.38
C THR A 380 -12.57 -7.50 30.03
N LYS A 381 -12.87 -7.21 28.75
CA LYS A 381 -14.25 -7.04 28.25
C LYS A 381 -15.09 -8.30 28.43
N GLU A 382 -14.58 -9.46 28.01
CA GLU A 382 -15.24 -10.75 28.21
C GLU A 382 -15.54 -11.00 29.68
N ARG A 383 -14.60 -10.68 30.58
CA ARG A 383 -14.78 -10.86 32.01
C ARG A 383 -15.90 -9.99 32.59
N CYS A 384 -16.08 -8.75 32.11
CA CYS A 384 -17.22 -7.92 32.51
C CYS A 384 -18.55 -8.63 32.21
N TYR A 385 -18.71 -9.16 31.00
CA TYR A 385 -19.90 -9.91 30.61
C TYR A 385 -20.08 -11.19 31.44
N GLU A 386 -19.01 -11.95 31.69
CA GLU A 386 -19.07 -13.15 32.55
C GLU A 386 -19.56 -12.82 33.96
N LEU A 387 -19.07 -11.73 34.56
CA LEU A 387 -19.45 -11.33 35.91
C LEU A 387 -20.92 -10.92 35.99
N VAL A 388 -21.39 -10.10 35.06
CA VAL A 388 -22.81 -9.68 35.01
C VAL A 388 -23.71 -10.89 34.74
N ASN A 389 -23.38 -11.71 33.73
CA ASN A 389 -24.23 -12.83 33.33
C ASN A 389 -24.26 -13.95 34.36
N GLY A 390 -23.14 -14.25 35.01
CA GLY A 390 -22.99 -15.38 35.91
C GLY A 390 -23.28 -15.08 37.39
N TYR A 391 -23.21 -13.81 37.82
CA TYR A 391 -23.22 -13.48 39.25
C TYR A 391 -24.19 -12.36 39.65
N MET A 392 -24.71 -11.56 38.70
CA MET A 392 -25.79 -10.62 39.00
C MET A 392 -27.15 -11.29 38.82
N ASN A 393 -28.00 -11.13 39.84
CA ASN A 393 -29.37 -11.68 39.92
C ASN A 393 -30.42 -10.57 39.91
#